data_AF-A0A6C0ACI1-F1
#
_entry.id   AF-A0A6C0ACI1-F1
#
_cell.length_a   1.000
_cell.length_b   1.000
_cell.length_c   1.000
_cell.angle_alpha   90.00
_cell.angle_beta   90.00
_cell.angle_gamma   90.00
#
_symmetry.space_group_name_H-M   'P 1'
#
loop_
_entity.id
_entity.type
_entity.pdbx_description
1 polymer ?
#
loop_
_entity_poly.entity_id
_entity_poly.type
_entity_poly.pdbx_seq_one_letter_code
_entity_poly.pdbx_strand_id
1 'polypeptide(L)'
;MIFQPKNSDELRIAVDLWCNNKETALKKYGDVSNWDTSNITNMNFMFFRSKFNENISKWDTSSLTDMSCMFYESKFNGDISNWDTSKVTNMRNMFYESEFNGDISDWDTSNVTNMSWMFSYSKFNGDISKWDTSNVIDMKGIFYESKFNRDISKWDTSSVINMSLMFYESKFNGDISEWDTSNVRNMIGMFSYSEFNGNISKWDTSNVRNMSNMFCESKFNRDISNWDTSSVINMSLMFYESKFNGDISKWDFSNLEYDVGNIGIKIVKKWTTVKVDKKEIECCVLFQSIKNEFIKCSTCNNCFDISIKEKWVDIINKCPMCTVKWTNNKVYLME
;
A
#
# COMPACT_ATOMS: atom_id res chain seq x y z
N MET A 1 5.39 -46.70 -16.67
CA MET A 1 6.31 -45.55 -16.85
C MET A 1 5.63 -44.36 -16.19
N ILE A 2 6.31 -43.66 -15.28
CA ILE A 2 5.78 -42.44 -14.65
C ILE A 2 5.78 -41.35 -15.72
N PHE A 3 4.69 -40.58 -15.83
CA PHE A 3 4.66 -39.43 -16.72
C PHE A 3 5.56 -38.32 -16.16
N GLN A 4 6.56 -37.92 -16.95
CA GLN A 4 7.49 -36.86 -16.64
C GLN A 4 7.43 -35.84 -17.79
N PRO A 5 6.70 -34.72 -17.66
CA PRO A 5 6.61 -33.70 -18.70
C PRO A 5 8.00 -33.10 -19.02
N LYS A 6 8.26 -32.88 -20.31
CA LYS A 6 9.52 -32.29 -20.80
C LYS A 6 9.61 -30.80 -20.52
N ASN A 7 8.47 -30.12 -20.40
CA ASN A 7 8.36 -28.69 -20.17
C ASN A 7 6.96 -28.33 -19.61
N SER A 8 6.82 -27.07 -19.21
CA SER A 8 5.59 -26.53 -18.62
C SER A 8 4.36 -26.66 -19.54
N ASP A 9 4.54 -26.59 -20.86
CA ASP A 9 3.43 -26.71 -21.81
C ASP A 9 2.91 -28.15 -21.89
N GLU A 10 3.79 -29.15 -21.87
CA GLU A 10 3.39 -30.55 -21.82
C GLU A 10 2.65 -30.88 -20.52
N LEU A 11 3.13 -30.34 -19.38
CA LEU A 11 2.42 -30.45 -18.11
C LEU A 11 1.03 -29.78 -18.19
N ARG A 12 0.94 -28.57 -18.74
CA ARG A 12 -0.34 -27.85 -18.89
C ARG A 12 -1.34 -28.63 -19.74
N ILE A 13 -0.91 -29.20 -20.87
CA ILE A 13 -1.75 -30.07 -21.71
C ILE A 13 -2.24 -31.30 -20.92
N ALA A 14 -1.38 -31.89 -20.09
CA ALA A 14 -1.76 -33.03 -19.26
C ALA A 14 -2.78 -32.63 -18.17
N VAL A 15 -2.56 -31.51 -17.48
CA VAL A 15 -3.49 -30.94 -16.48
C VAL A 15 -4.83 -30.58 -17.11
N ASP A 16 -4.83 -29.91 -18.26
CA ASP A 16 -6.05 -29.53 -18.98
C ASP A 16 -6.84 -30.76 -19.41
N LEU A 17 -6.16 -31.79 -19.91
CA LEU A 17 -6.80 -33.06 -20.24
C LEU A 17 -7.36 -33.74 -18.98
N TRP A 18 -6.65 -33.69 -17.86
CA TRP A 18 -7.13 -34.25 -16.60
C TRP A 18 -8.41 -33.54 -16.11
N CYS A 19 -8.45 -32.22 -16.21
CA CYS A 19 -9.61 -31.42 -15.82
C CYS A 19 -10.83 -31.64 -16.73
N ASN A 20 -10.60 -31.82 -18.04
CA ASN A 20 -11.67 -31.95 -19.03
C ASN A 20 -12.13 -33.41 -19.26
N ASN A 21 -11.21 -34.37 -19.15
CA ASN A 21 -11.46 -35.79 -19.39
C ASN A 21 -10.47 -36.67 -18.60
N LYS A 22 -10.76 -36.83 -17.30
CA LYS A 22 -9.96 -37.61 -16.35
C LYS A 22 -9.67 -39.04 -16.83
N GLU A 23 -10.63 -39.72 -17.47
CA GLU A 23 -10.42 -41.09 -17.97
C GLU A 23 -9.33 -41.13 -19.06
N THR A 24 -9.36 -40.20 -20.00
CA THR A 24 -8.37 -40.13 -21.08
C THR A 24 -7.01 -39.72 -20.53
N ALA A 25 -6.96 -38.77 -19.59
CA ALA A 25 -5.73 -38.38 -18.92
C ALA A 25 -5.12 -39.55 -18.13
N LEU A 26 -5.93 -40.29 -17.37
CA LEU A 26 -5.48 -41.45 -16.60
C LEU A 26 -4.89 -42.54 -17.52
N LYS A 27 -5.52 -42.82 -18.67
CA LYS A 27 -5.00 -43.79 -19.65
C LYS A 27 -3.69 -43.31 -20.29
N LYS A 28 -3.54 -42.01 -20.53
CA LYS A 28 -2.39 -41.45 -21.27
C LYS A 28 -1.19 -41.14 -20.38
N TYR A 29 -1.43 -40.54 -19.21
CA TYR A 29 -0.41 -39.99 -18.32
C TYR A 29 -0.37 -40.68 -16.95
N GLY A 30 -1.31 -41.58 -16.66
CA GLY A 30 -1.46 -42.14 -15.31
C GLY A 30 -2.07 -41.14 -14.33
N ASP A 31 -2.12 -41.52 -13.06
CA ASP A 31 -2.72 -40.71 -12.01
C ASP A 31 -1.90 -39.43 -11.73
N VAL A 32 -2.58 -38.29 -11.65
CA VAL A 32 -1.96 -36.96 -11.45
C VAL A 32 -1.07 -36.89 -10.22
N SER A 33 -1.39 -37.64 -9.17
CA SER A 33 -0.61 -37.67 -7.92
C SER A 33 0.77 -38.32 -8.06
N ASN A 34 1.02 -39.03 -9.16
CA ASN A 34 2.27 -39.73 -9.41
C ASN A 34 3.10 -39.12 -10.54
N TRP A 35 2.69 -37.98 -11.10
CA TRP A 35 3.47 -37.30 -12.15
C TRP A 35 4.78 -36.76 -11.58
N ASP A 36 5.87 -36.95 -12.32
CA ASP A 36 7.19 -36.47 -11.93
C ASP A 36 7.43 -35.08 -12.54
N THR A 37 7.33 -34.04 -11.71
CA THR A 37 7.47 -32.65 -12.13
C THR A 37 8.87 -32.07 -11.92
N SER A 38 9.88 -32.90 -11.62
CA SER A 38 11.23 -32.46 -11.21
C SER A 38 11.95 -31.57 -12.23
N ASN A 39 11.59 -31.69 -13.52
CA ASN A 39 12.19 -30.92 -14.63
C ASN A 39 11.46 -29.60 -14.91
N ILE A 40 10.33 -29.34 -14.24
CA ILE A 40 9.53 -28.15 -14.48
C ILE A 40 10.08 -27.00 -13.65
N THR A 41 10.35 -25.87 -14.31
CA THR A 41 10.83 -24.64 -13.67
C THR A 41 9.75 -23.57 -13.58
N ASN A 42 8.66 -23.69 -14.35
CA ASN A 42 7.58 -22.71 -14.38
C ASN A 42 6.21 -23.41 -14.32
N MET A 43 5.40 -23.07 -13.33
CA MET A 43 4.00 -23.53 -13.20
C MET A 43 3.01 -22.36 -13.18
N ASN A 44 3.38 -21.25 -13.79
CA ASN A 44 2.50 -20.10 -13.86
C ASN A 44 1.18 -20.45 -14.56
N PHE A 45 0.10 -19.91 -14.02
CA PHE A 45 -1.28 -20.12 -14.51
C PHE A 45 -1.73 -21.59 -14.59
N MET A 46 -1.02 -22.57 -14.00
CA MET A 46 -1.30 -24.01 -14.20
C MET A 46 -2.74 -24.42 -13.83
N PHE A 47 -3.29 -23.83 -12.77
CA PHE A 47 -4.64 -24.08 -12.28
C PHE A 47 -5.49 -22.80 -12.26
N PHE A 48 -5.19 -21.85 -13.15
CA PHE A 48 -5.91 -20.58 -13.28
C PHE A 48 -7.41 -20.81 -13.54
N ARG A 49 -8.26 -20.28 -12.67
CA ARG A 49 -9.74 -20.45 -12.71
C ARG A 49 -10.19 -21.91 -12.77
N SER A 50 -9.38 -22.84 -12.26
CA SER A 50 -9.64 -24.27 -12.35
C SER A 50 -10.54 -24.77 -11.22
N LYS A 51 -11.32 -25.81 -11.54
CA LYS A 51 -12.04 -26.63 -10.54
C LYS A 51 -11.18 -27.76 -9.98
N PHE A 52 -9.92 -27.86 -10.41
CA PHE A 52 -8.99 -28.89 -9.97
C PHE A 52 -8.78 -28.83 -8.46
N ASN A 53 -8.91 -29.99 -7.80
CA ASN A 53 -8.71 -30.14 -6.36
C ASN A 53 -8.21 -31.56 -6.00
N GLU A 54 -7.36 -32.12 -6.84
CA GLU A 54 -6.81 -33.47 -6.64
C GLU A 54 -5.49 -33.40 -5.86
N ASN A 55 -5.03 -34.54 -5.35
CA ASN A 55 -3.79 -34.59 -4.57
C ASN A 55 -2.55 -34.42 -5.46
N ILE A 56 -1.80 -33.34 -5.21
CA ILE A 56 -0.50 -33.02 -5.85
C ILE A 56 0.63 -32.82 -4.83
N SER A 57 0.46 -33.31 -3.60
CA SER A 57 1.45 -33.21 -2.51
C SER A 57 2.80 -33.87 -2.84
N LYS A 58 2.81 -34.82 -3.78
CA LYS A 58 4.00 -35.57 -4.21
C LYS A 58 4.73 -34.96 -5.41
N TRP A 59 4.21 -33.87 -5.98
CA TRP A 59 4.89 -33.19 -7.07
C TRP A 59 6.22 -32.64 -6.58
N ASP A 60 7.28 -32.86 -7.35
CA ASP A 60 8.59 -32.27 -7.10
C ASP A 60 8.60 -30.82 -7.60
N THR A 61 8.68 -29.89 -6.67
CA THR A 61 8.70 -28.43 -6.91
C THR A 61 10.10 -27.82 -6.77
N SER A 62 11.13 -28.62 -6.47
CA SER A 62 12.48 -28.15 -6.13
C SER A 62 13.21 -27.41 -7.27
N SER A 63 12.69 -27.48 -8.49
CA SER A 63 13.20 -26.76 -9.67
C SER A 63 12.39 -25.51 -10.02
N LEU A 64 11.26 -25.26 -9.35
CA LEU A 64 10.36 -24.16 -9.69
C LEU A 64 10.94 -22.80 -9.32
N THR A 65 10.88 -21.87 -10.27
CA THR A 65 11.26 -20.47 -10.09
C THR A 65 10.08 -19.51 -10.20
N ASP A 66 8.98 -19.92 -10.85
CA ASP A 66 7.77 -19.12 -11.07
C ASP A 66 6.50 -19.92 -10.77
N MET A 67 5.75 -19.46 -9.76
CA MET A 67 4.43 -19.97 -9.35
C MET A 67 3.33 -18.90 -9.52
N SER A 68 3.60 -17.84 -10.27
CA SER A 68 2.65 -16.73 -10.42
C SER A 68 1.32 -17.17 -11.02
N CYS A 69 0.23 -16.66 -10.44
CA CYS A 69 -1.15 -16.98 -10.84
C CYS A 69 -1.51 -18.49 -10.84
N MET A 70 -0.70 -19.36 -10.22
CA MET A 70 -0.89 -20.81 -10.32
C MET A 70 -2.27 -21.26 -9.84
N PHE A 71 -2.79 -20.71 -8.75
CA PHE A 71 -4.11 -21.02 -8.17
C PHE A 71 -5.06 -19.81 -8.16
N TYR A 72 -4.87 -18.87 -9.07
CA TYR A 72 -5.73 -17.69 -9.25
C TYR A 72 -7.18 -18.12 -9.49
N GLU A 73 -8.13 -17.63 -8.69
CA GLU A 73 -9.56 -17.99 -8.73
C GLU A 73 -9.80 -19.52 -8.73
N SER A 74 -8.88 -20.31 -8.16
CA SER A 74 -8.95 -21.78 -8.16
C SER A 74 -9.79 -22.32 -7.01
N LYS A 75 -10.40 -23.49 -7.22
CA LYS A 75 -11.05 -24.29 -6.16
C LYS A 75 -10.09 -25.21 -5.41
N PHE A 76 -8.81 -25.18 -5.76
CA PHE A 76 -7.79 -25.97 -5.08
C PHE A 76 -7.66 -25.60 -3.61
N ASN A 77 -7.70 -26.61 -2.74
CA ASN A 77 -7.45 -26.52 -1.30
C ASN A 77 -6.76 -27.80 -0.78
N GLY A 78 -5.95 -28.43 -1.64
CA GLY A 78 -5.18 -29.61 -1.29
C GLY A 78 -3.92 -29.27 -0.47
N ASP A 79 -3.30 -30.30 0.09
CA ASP A 79 -2.05 -30.16 0.85
C ASP A 79 -0.85 -29.92 -0.07
N ILE A 80 -0.15 -28.81 0.17
CA ILE A 80 1.09 -28.37 -0.50
C ILE A 80 2.14 -27.93 0.52
N SER A 81 1.99 -28.34 1.78
CA SER A 81 2.91 -27.98 2.86
C SER A 81 4.35 -28.48 2.62
N ASN A 82 4.49 -29.62 1.94
CA ASN A 82 5.78 -30.25 1.65
C ASN A 82 6.45 -29.76 0.35
N TRP A 83 5.90 -28.77 -0.32
CA TRP A 83 6.51 -28.23 -1.53
C TRP A 83 7.80 -27.47 -1.21
N ASP A 84 8.88 -27.84 -1.90
CA ASP A 84 10.12 -27.08 -1.91
C ASP A 84 9.91 -25.80 -2.73
N THR A 85 10.00 -24.65 -2.05
CA THR A 85 9.83 -23.31 -2.62
C THR A 85 11.15 -22.52 -2.66
N SER A 86 12.26 -23.15 -2.27
CA SER A 86 13.56 -22.48 -2.07
C SER A 86 14.13 -21.79 -3.30
N LYS A 87 13.72 -22.17 -4.52
CA LYS A 87 14.13 -21.51 -5.79
C LYS A 87 13.08 -20.55 -6.36
N VAL A 88 11.91 -20.47 -5.74
CA VAL A 88 10.81 -19.65 -6.26
C VAL A 88 11.14 -18.18 -6.05
N THR A 89 11.06 -17.41 -7.13
CA THR A 89 11.34 -15.96 -7.12
C THR A 89 10.07 -15.13 -7.30
N ASN A 90 9.00 -15.74 -7.82
CA ASN A 90 7.76 -15.06 -8.17
C ASN A 90 6.53 -15.85 -7.71
N MET A 91 5.78 -15.28 -6.76
CA MET A 91 4.52 -15.80 -6.23
C MET A 91 3.34 -14.84 -6.49
N ARG A 92 3.51 -13.90 -7.43
CA ARG A 92 2.51 -12.91 -7.80
C ARG A 92 1.15 -13.55 -8.07
N ASN A 93 0.09 -13.06 -7.42
CA ASN A 93 -1.30 -13.52 -7.54
C ASN A 93 -1.51 -15.04 -7.36
N MET A 94 -0.59 -15.77 -6.71
CA MET A 94 -0.67 -17.24 -6.67
C MET A 94 -2.01 -17.74 -6.10
N PHE A 95 -2.58 -17.08 -5.09
CA PHE A 95 -3.86 -17.42 -4.44
C PHE A 95 -4.90 -16.29 -4.48
N TYR A 96 -4.80 -15.40 -5.46
CA TYR A 96 -5.79 -14.34 -5.68
C TYR A 96 -7.19 -14.96 -5.87
N GLU A 97 -8.19 -14.51 -5.11
CA GLU A 97 -9.57 -15.06 -5.12
C GLU A 97 -9.65 -16.60 -4.97
N SER A 98 -8.63 -17.22 -4.37
CA SER A 98 -8.55 -18.67 -4.20
C SER A 98 -9.34 -19.15 -2.97
N GLU A 99 -9.83 -20.40 -3.03
CA GLU A 99 -10.39 -21.10 -1.87
C GLU A 99 -9.32 -21.64 -0.91
N PHE A 100 -8.04 -21.56 -1.29
CA PHE A 100 -6.93 -22.12 -0.55
C PHE A 100 -6.80 -21.52 0.86
N ASN A 101 -6.71 -22.41 1.86
CA ASN A 101 -6.43 -22.06 3.26
C ASN A 101 -5.61 -23.18 3.95
N GLY A 102 -4.76 -23.86 3.18
CA GLY A 102 -3.85 -24.90 3.67
C GLY A 102 -2.63 -24.32 4.40
N ASP A 103 -1.82 -25.20 4.99
CA ASP A 103 -0.58 -24.82 5.66
C ASP A 103 0.55 -24.59 4.64
N ILE A 104 1.19 -23.43 4.76
CA ILE A 104 2.35 -22.98 3.97
C ILE A 104 3.38 -22.28 4.88
N SER A 105 3.31 -22.53 6.19
CA SER A 105 4.11 -21.84 7.20
C SER A 105 5.61 -22.17 7.12
N ASP A 106 5.95 -23.33 6.56
CA ASP A 106 7.32 -23.83 6.41
C ASP A 106 7.88 -23.65 4.98
N TRP A 107 7.18 -22.89 4.12
CA TRP A 107 7.72 -22.51 2.81
C TRP A 107 8.96 -21.62 2.94
N ASP A 108 9.96 -21.88 2.10
CA ASP A 108 11.16 -21.06 1.99
C ASP A 108 10.89 -19.92 0.99
N THR A 109 10.68 -18.72 1.52
CA THR A 109 10.44 -17.51 0.73
C THR A 109 11.68 -16.64 0.53
N SER A 110 12.86 -17.11 0.96
CA SER A 110 14.10 -16.31 0.97
C SER A 110 14.52 -15.79 -0.41
N ASN A 111 14.15 -16.47 -1.49
CA ASN A 111 14.43 -16.03 -2.87
C ASN A 111 13.27 -15.26 -3.54
N VAL A 112 12.14 -15.11 -2.87
CA VAL A 112 10.96 -14.47 -3.45
C VAL A 112 11.15 -12.96 -3.51
N THR A 113 11.00 -12.40 -4.71
CA THR A 113 11.10 -10.95 -4.95
C THR A 113 9.74 -10.30 -5.21
N ASN A 114 8.75 -11.08 -5.64
CA ASN A 114 7.40 -10.59 -5.96
C ASN A 114 6.32 -11.47 -5.32
N MET A 115 5.56 -10.87 -4.39
CA MET A 115 4.37 -11.46 -3.77
C MET A 115 3.12 -10.62 -4.02
N SER A 116 3.16 -9.73 -5.02
CA SER A 116 2.05 -8.81 -5.30
C SER A 116 0.75 -9.58 -5.49
N TRP A 117 -0.30 -9.14 -4.79
CA TRP A 117 -1.66 -9.66 -4.86
C TRP A 117 -1.83 -11.14 -4.49
N MET A 118 -0.85 -11.76 -3.83
CA MET A 118 -0.85 -13.21 -3.59
C MET A 118 -2.11 -13.71 -2.86
N PHE A 119 -2.62 -12.99 -1.86
CA PHE A 119 -3.81 -13.35 -1.08
C PHE A 119 -4.94 -12.33 -1.17
N SER A 120 -4.96 -11.52 -2.23
CA SER A 120 -6.05 -10.58 -2.50
C SER A 120 -7.37 -11.33 -2.64
N TYR A 121 -8.42 -10.85 -1.96
CA TYR A 121 -9.75 -11.48 -1.92
C TYR A 121 -9.75 -12.96 -1.46
N SER A 122 -8.65 -13.44 -0.89
CA SER A 122 -8.49 -14.84 -0.49
C SER A 122 -9.16 -15.11 0.85
N LYS A 123 -9.53 -16.38 1.07
CA LYS A 123 -9.95 -16.87 2.40
C LYS A 123 -8.78 -17.18 3.32
N PHE A 124 -7.54 -17.13 2.80
CA PHE A 124 -6.33 -17.49 3.53
C PHE A 124 -6.17 -16.68 4.83
N ASN A 125 -5.96 -17.40 5.94
CA ASN A 125 -5.65 -16.84 7.26
C ASN A 125 -4.72 -17.76 8.05
N GLY A 126 -3.82 -18.46 7.34
CA GLY A 126 -2.78 -19.33 7.88
C GLY A 126 -1.60 -18.54 8.47
N ASP A 127 -0.74 -19.23 9.21
CA ASP A 127 0.47 -18.64 9.77
C ASP A 127 1.56 -18.51 8.68
N ILE A 128 2.10 -17.30 8.54
CA ILE A 128 3.20 -16.94 7.63
C ILE A 128 4.23 -16.06 8.36
N SER A 129 4.24 -16.11 9.69
CA SER A 129 5.13 -15.29 10.54
C SER A 129 6.61 -15.66 10.39
N LYS A 130 6.91 -16.86 9.88
CA LYS A 130 8.27 -17.37 9.66
C LYS A 130 8.83 -17.08 8.26
N TRP A 131 8.02 -16.55 7.36
CA TRP A 131 8.48 -16.27 6.00
C TRP A 131 9.62 -15.26 6.02
N ASP A 132 10.68 -15.59 5.28
CA ASP A 132 11.77 -14.67 5.00
C ASP A 132 11.34 -13.75 3.86
N THR A 133 11.16 -12.46 4.18
CA THR A 133 10.73 -11.43 3.22
C THR A 133 11.87 -10.48 2.84
N SER A 134 13.12 -10.74 3.26
CA SER A 134 14.23 -9.79 3.11
C SER A 134 14.56 -9.43 1.67
N ASN A 135 14.20 -10.30 0.71
CA ASN A 135 14.40 -10.09 -0.74
C ASN A 135 13.13 -9.62 -1.47
N VAL A 136 12.00 -9.45 -0.77
CA VAL A 136 10.73 -9.04 -1.39
C VAL A 136 10.78 -7.56 -1.75
N ILE A 137 10.53 -7.27 -3.03
CA ILE A 137 10.53 -5.90 -3.57
C ILE A 137 9.10 -5.36 -3.73
N ASP A 138 8.15 -6.24 -4.10
CA ASP A 138 6.76 -5.87 -4.39
C ASP A 138 5.77 -6.64 -3.50
N MET A 139 5.20 -5.94 -2.51
CA MET A 139 4.15 -6.41 -1.60
C MET A 139 2.77 -5.82 -1.95
N LYS A 140 2.62 -5.23 -3.14
CA LYS A 140 1.37 -4.58 -3.57
C LYS A 140 0.17 -5.49 -3.37
N GLY A 141 -0.83 -5.02 -2.64
CA GLY A 141 -2.14 -5.68 -2.54
C GLY A 141 -2.12 -7.10 -1.99
N ILE A 142 -1.08 -7.54 -1.27
CA ILE A 142 -0.97 -8.93 -0.83
C ILE A 142 -2.18 -9.37 0.04
N PHE A 143 -2.76 -8.46 0.85
CA PHE A 143 -3.95 -8.68 1.67
C PHE A 143 -5.12 -7.76 1.34
N TYR A 144 -5.20 -7.31 0.09
CA TYR A 144 -6.31 -6.49 -0.41
C TYR A 144 -7.65 -7.23 -0.26
N GLU A 145 -8.64 -6.60 0.36
CA GLU A 145 -9.96 -7.20 0.68
C GLU A 145 -9.85 -8.61 1.32
N SER A 146 -8.81 -8.83 2.12
CA SER A 146 -8.52 -10.13 2.73
C SER A 146 -9.06 -10.25 4.16
N LYS A 147 -9.33 -11.49 4.58
CA LYS A 147 -9.65 -11.84 5.99
C LYS A 147 -8.40 -12.06 6.85
N PHE A 148 -7.22 -11.99 6.27
CA PHE A 148 -5.95 -12.21 6.96
C PHE A 148 -5.78 -11.26 8.16
N ASN A 149 -5.46 -11.83 9.32
CA ASN A 149 -5.17 -11.07 10.55
C ASN A 149 -4.23 -11.85 11.48
N ARG A 150 -3.13 -12.37 10.92
CA ARG A 150 -2.08 -13.07 11.68
C ARG A 150 -0.86 -12.18 11.91
N ASP A 151 0.04 -12.63 12.77
CA ASP A 151 1.27 -11.91 13.07
C ASP A 151 2.24 -11.92 11.87
N ILE A 152 2.64 -10.72 11.46
CA ILE A 152 3.65 -10.44 10.42
C ILE A 152 4.64 -9.38 10.91
N SER A 153 4.73 -9.17 12.23
CA SER A 153 5.59 -8.16 12.85
C SER A 153 7.08 -8.39 12.58
N LYS A 154 7.47 -9.65 12.31
CA LYS A 154 8.85 -10.07 12.07
C LYS A 154 9.27 -10.08 10.60
N TRP A 155 8.38 -9.69 9.68
CA TRP A 155 8.75 -9.58 8.28
C TRP A 155 9.83 -8.50 8.11
N ASP A 156 10.89 -8.85 7.41
CA ASP A 156 11.90 -7.91 6.96
C ASP A 156 11.38 -7.18 5.71
N THR A 157 11.07 -5.90 5.86
CA THR A 157 10.57 -5.04 4.77
C THR A 157 11.63 -4.12 4.19
N SER A 158 12.90 -4.27 4.60
CA SER A 158 13.98 -3.34 4.24
C SER A 158 14.22 -3.25 2.73
N SER A 159 13.92 -4.29 1.94
CA SER A 159 14.03 -4.27 0.47
C SER A 159 12.75 -3.80 -0.26
N VAL A 160 11.64 -3.60 0.45
CA VAL A 160 10.33 -3.37 -0.17
C VAL A 160 10.26 -1.97 -0.76
N ILE A 161 9.87 -1.89 -2.05
CA ILE A 161 9.68 -0.62 -2.76
C ILE A 161 8.19 -0.26 -2.85
N ASN A 162 7.31 -1.25 -2.91
CA ASN A 162 5.90 -1.06 -3.19
C ASN A 162 5.01 -1.77 -2.15
N MET A 163 4.29 -0.98 -1.36
CA MET A 163 3.28 -1.43 -0.40
C MET A 163 1.87 -0.93 -0.76
N SER A 164 1.67 -0.47 -2.01
CA SER A 164 0.36 0.04 -2.43
C SER A 164 -0.74 -0.99 -2.21
N LEU A 165 -1.86 -0.53 -1.67
CA LEU A 165 -3.10 -1.28 -1.47
C LEU A 165 -2.96 -2.54 -0.59
N MET A 166 -1.83 -2.69 0.14
CA MET A 166 -1.47 -3.92 0.86
C MET A 166 -2.58 -4.39 1.82
N PHE A 167 -3.24 -3.46 2.52
CA PHE A 167 -4.31 -3.69 3.48
C PHE A 167 -5.60 -2.91 3.14
N TYR A 168 -5.82 -2.60 1.86
CA TYR A 168 -7.06 -1.96 1.40
C TYR A 168 -8.26 -2.83 1.80
N GLU A 169 -9.23 -2.25 2.50
CA GLU A 169 -10.44 -2.93 3.00
C GLU A 169 -10.12 -4.25 3.76
N SER A 170 -8.96 -4.28 4.43
CA SER A 170 -8.51 -5.42 5.21
C SER A 170 -8.97 -5.34 6.67
N LYS A 171 -9.18 -6.52 7.27
CA LYS A 171 -9.41 -6.67 8.71
C LYS A 171 -8.13 -6.66 9.54
N PHE A 172 -6.96 -6.59 8.90
CA PHE A 172 -5.67 -6.62 9.57
C PHE A 172 -5.53 -5.45 10.55
N ASN A 173 -5.15 -5.76 11.79
CA ASN A 173 -4.84 -4.76 12.82
C ASN A 173 -3.68 -5.23 13.72
N GLY A 174 -2.76 -6.01 13.16
CA GLY A 174 -1.56 -6.50 13.84
C GLY A 174 -0.48 -5.42 14.00
N ASP A 175 0.57 -5.74 14.76
CA ASP A 175 1.71 -4.84 14.93
C ASP A 175 2.65 -4.90 13.73
N ILE A 176 2.96 -3.73 13.17
CA ILE A 176 3.88 -3.50 12.06
C ILE A 176 4.77 -2.28 12.35
N SER A 177 4.91 -1.92 13.64
CA SER A 177 5.61 -0.71 14.08
C SER A 177 7.13 -0.76 13.86
N GLU A 178 7.70 -1.96 13.77
CA GLU A 178 9.14 -2.21 13.59
C GLU A 178 9.52 -2.51 12.12
N TRP A 179 8.56 -2.40 11.19
CA TRP A 179 8.87 -2.53 9.76
C TRP A 179 9.80 -1.40 9.29
N ASP A 180 10.83 -1.78 8.53
CA ASP A 180 11.69 -0.85 7.82
C ASP A 180 11.02 -0.39 6.53
N THR A 181 10.59 0.87 6.49
CA THR A 181 9.96 1.49 5.32
C THR A 181 10.90 2.41 4.56
N SER A 182 12.19 2.46 4.91
CA SER A 182 13.16 3.42 4.37
C SER A 182 13.33 3.34 2.86
N ASN A 183 13.08 2.18 2.23
CA ASN A 183 13.13 2.01 0.77
C ASN A 183 11.77 2.12 0.06
N VAL A 184 10.67 2.25 0.81
CA VAL A 184 9.32 2.27 0.25
C VAL A 184 9.09 3.57 -0.52
N ARG A 185 8.61 3.44 -1.75
CA ARG A 185 8.28 4.58 -2.63
C ARG A 185 6.79 4.76 -2.83
N ASN A 186 6.01 3.69 -2.69
CA ASN A 186 4.57 3.70 -2.99
C ASN A 186 3.75 3.08 -1.86
N MET A 187 2.86 3.89 -1.27
CA MET A 187 1.91 3.52 -0.22
C MET A 187 0.46 3.88 -0.61
N ILE A 188 0.16 4.00 -1.91
CA ILE A 188 -1.18 4.33 -2.41
C ILE A 188 -2.22 3.41 -1.77
N GLY A 189 -3.22 3.98 -1.11
CA GLY A 189 -4.37 3.25 -0.57
C GLY A 189 -4.02 2.11 0.39
N MET A 190 -2.83 2.11 1.00
CA MET A 190 -2.35 0.97 1.80
C MET A 190 -3.33 0.57 2.90
N PHE A 191 -3.99 1.53 3.55
CA PHE A 191 -4.97 1.33 4.63
C PHE A 191 -6.33 1.97 4.32
N SER A 192 -6.65 2.20 3.05
CA SER A 192 -7.97 2.72 2.66
C SER A 192 -9.06 1.73 3.07
N TYR A 193 -10.16 2.22 3.65
CA TYR A 193 -11.26 1.39 4.18
C TYR A 193 -10.83 0.35 5.24
N SER A 194 -9.62 0.47 5.78
CA SER A 194 -9.07 -0.51 6.72
C SER A 194 -9.48 -0.26 8.17
N GLU A 195 -9.55 -1.34 8.93
CA GLU A 195 -9.71 -1.33 10.39
C GLU A 195 -8.41 -0.96 11.14
N PHE A 196 -7.28 -0.89 10.42
CA PHE A 196 -5.96 -0.67 11.00
C PHE A 196 -5.88 0.64 11.79
N ASN A 197 -5.42 0.55 13.04
CA ASN A 197 -5.17 1.70 13.91
C ASN A 197 -3.95 1.46 14.82
N GLY A 198 -2.95 0.73 14.31
CA GLY A 198 -1.68 0.44 14.96
C GLY A 198 -0.71 1.63 14.95
N ASN A 199 0.33 1.57 15.77
CA ASN A 199 1.35 2.63 15.82
C ASN A 199 2.34 2.47 14.67
N ILE A 200 2.48 3.51 13.83
CA ILE A 200 3.42 3.57 12.70
C ILE A 200 4.26 4.87 12.73
N SER A 201 4.36 5.50 13.90
CA SER A 201 5.12 6.74 14.09
C SER A 201 6.62 6.61 13.82
N LYS A 202 7.16 5.39 13.88
CA LYS A 202 8.58 5.07 13.67
C LYS A 202 8.95 4.83 12.20
N TRP A 203 7.97 4.72 11.30
CA TRP A 203 8.23 4.47 9.89
C TRP A 203 9.04 5.61 9.28
N ASP A 204 10.07 5.23 8.52
CA ASP A 204 10.83 6.15 7.68
C ASP A 204 10.07 6.36 6.36
N THR A 205 9.53 7.56 6.18
CA THR A 205 8.78 7.95 4.98
C THR A 205 9.59 8.83 4.03
N SER A 206 10.88 9.07 4.32
CA SER A 206 11.72 10.04 3.59
C SER A 206 11.89 9.73 2.10
N ASN A 207 11.69 8.47 1.68
CA ASN A 207 11.73 8.05 0.28
C ASN A 207 10.36 7.84 -0.37
N VAL A 208 9.28 7.98 0.40
CA VAL A 208 7.92 7.77 -0.12
C VAL A 208 7.56 8.87 -1.11
N ARG A 209 7.09 8.47 -2.29
CA ARG A 209 6.67 9.38 -3.36
C ARG A 209 5.16 9.52 -3.43
N ASN A 210 4.41 8.45 -3.16
CA ASN A 210 2.95 8.46 -3.31
C ASN A 210 2.26 7.86 -2.08
N MET A 211 1.42 8.67 -1.44
CA MET A 211 0.55 8.33 -0.30
C MET A 211 -0.93 8.59 -0.61
N SER A 212 -1.31 8.72 -1.89
CA SER A 212 -2.69 9.02 -2.25
C SER A 212 -3.64 7.94 -1.71
N ASN A 213 -4.76 8.38 -1.15
CA ASN A 213 -5.79 7.53 -0.53
C ASN A 213 -5.30 6.63 0.63
N MET A 214 -4.08 6.81 1.16
CA MET A 214 -3.47 5.86 2.10
C MET A 214 -4.37 5.51 3.30
N PHE A 215 -5.12 6.48 3.82
CA PHE A 215 -6.07 6.35 4.94
C PHE A 215 -7.48 6.82 4.57
N CYS A 216 -7.85 6.81 3.29
CA CYS A 216 -9.19 7.18 2.84
C CYS A 216 -10.23 6.27 3.51
N GLU A 217 -11.26 6.84 4.12
CA GLU A 217 -12.30 6.12 4.89
C GLU A 217 -11.76 5.15 5.96
N SER A 218 -10.54 5.40 6.46
CA SER A 218 -9.88 4.56 7.46
C SER A 218 -10.27 4.91 8.89
N LYS A 219 -10.12 3.93 9.79
CA LYS A 219 -10.21 4.15 11.26
C LYS A 219 -8.93 4.69 11.88
N PHE A 220 -7.86 4.82 11.11
CA PHE A 220 -6.56 5.27 11.59
C PHE A 220 -6.63 6.67 12.22
N ASN A 221 -6.13 6.79 13.46
CA ASN A 221 -6.00 8.06 14.16
C ASN A 221 -4.83 8.05 15.17
N ARG A 222 -3.64 7.66 14.71
CA ARG A 222 -2.40 7.68 15.51
C ARG A 222 -1.47 8.82 15.12
N ASP A 223 -0.53 9.12 15.99
CA ASP A 223 0.47 10.16 15.74
C ASP A 223 1.42 9.74 14.61
N ILE A 224 1.51 10.59 13.59
CA ILE A 224 2.40 10.51 12.43
C ILE A 224 3.05 11.87 12.15
N SER A 225 3.09 12.74 13.16
CA SER A 225 3.61 14.11 13.06
C SER A 225 5.11 14.17 12.72
N ASN A 226 5.84 13.08 12.96
CA ASN A 226 7.28 13.00 12.71
C ASN A 226 7.64 12.39 11.34
N TRP A 227 6.65 12.02 10.52
CA TRP A 227 6.92 11.54 9.17
C TRP A 227 7.60 12.61 8.32
N ASP A 228 8.63 12.21 7.59
CA ASP A 228 9.27 13.03 6.57
C ASP A 228 8.48 12.90 5.27
N THR A 229 7.83 13.98 4.88
CA THR A 229 7.01 14.04 3.67
C THR A 229 7.68 14.81 2.54
N SER A 230 8.96 15.20 2.71
CA SER A 230 9.67 16.04 1.76
C SER A 230 9.79 15.40 0.37
N SER A 231 9.86 14.07 0.26
CA SER A 231 9.90 13.39 -1.05
C SER A 231 8.54 13.15 -1.71
N VAL A 232 7.44 13.38 -0.99
CA VAL A 232 6.10 13.00 -1.44
C VAL A 232 5.62 13.95 -2.54
N ILE A 233 5.21 13.38 -3.66
CA ILE A 233 4.66 14.11 -4.81
C ILE A 233 3.15 14.03 -4.89
N ASN A 234 2.53 13.03 -4.25
CA ASN A 234 1.08 12.84 -4.29
C ASN A 234 0.52 12.34 -2.94
N MET A 235 -0.37 13.15 -2.35
CA MET A 235 -1.15 12.85 -1.14
C MET A 235 -2.66 13.02 -1.36
N SER A 236 -3.12 12.98 -2.62
CA SER A 236 -4.54 13.21 -2.90
C SER A 236 -5.40 12.20 -2.15
N LEU A 237 -6.46 12.71 -1.52
CA LEU A 237 -7.47 11.98 -0.77
C LEU A 237 -6.92 11.11 0.37
N MET A 238 -5.68 11.35 0.83
CA MET A 238 -5.01 10.53 1.84
C MET A 238 -5.87 10.27 3.07
N PHE A 239 -6.63 11.26 3.53
CA PHE A 239 -7.50 11.22 4.71
C PHE A 239 -8.97 11.52 4.37
N TYR A 240 -9.37 11.42 3.09
CA TYR A 240 -10.74 11.68 2.67
C TYR A 240 -11.71 10.81 3.46
N GLU A 241 -12.72 11.42 4.09
CA GLU A 241 -13.70 10.74 4.96
C GLU A 241 -13.10 9.88 6.08
N SER A 242 -11.84 10.12 6.46
CA SER A 242 -11.20 9.46 7.59
C SER A 242 -11.52 10.14 8.92
N LYS A 243 -11.24 9.44 10.04
CA LYS A 243 -11.34 10.01 11.39
C LYS A 243 -10.08 10.76 11.84
N PHE A 244 -9.07 10.87 10.97
CA PHE A 244 -7.77 11.40 11.35
C PHE A 244 -7.86 12.88 11.74
N ASN A 245 -7.31 13.20 12.92
CA ASN A 245 -7.21 14.57 13.43
C ASN A 245 -5.84 14.90 14.04
N GLY A 246 -4.80 14.15 13.62
CA GLY A 246 -3.44 14.31 14.12
C GLY A 246 -2.74 15.58 13.66
N ASP A 247 -1.63 15.91 14.33
CA ASP A 247 -0.77 17.05 13.98
C ASP A 247 0.07 16.74 12.73
N ILE A 248 -0.02 17.61 11.74
CA ILE A 248 0.76 17.56 10.49
C ILE A 248 1.58 18.83 10.27
N SER A 249 1.77 19.64 11.32
CA SER A 249 2.42 20.96 11.21
C SER A 249 3.89 20.92 10.84
N LYS A 250 4.54 19.75 10.94
CA LYS A 250 5.93 19.52 10.55
C LYS A 250 6.09 18.96 9.14
N TRP A 251 4.99 18.57 8.49
CA TRP A 251 5.06 17.97 7.16
C TRP A 251 5.49 19.02 6.13
N ASP A 252 6.35 18.57 5.23
CA ASP A 252 6.74 19.32 4.04
C ASP A 252 5.82 18.98 2.88
N PHE A 253 5.27 20.01 2.24
CA PHE A 253 4.33 19.93 1.13
C PHE A 253 4.91 20.53 -0.16
N SER A 254 6.18 20.95 -0.17
CA SER A 254 6.76 21.71 -1.29
C SER A 254 6.84 20.93 -2.60
N ASN A 255 6.89 19.60 -2.53
CA ASN A 255 7.05 18.70 -3.67
C ASN A 255 5.74 18.12 -4.21
N LEU A 256 4.58 18.51 -3.66
CA LEU A 256 3.30 18.01 -4.13
C LEU A 256 2.97 18.52 -5.54
N GLU A 257 2.67 17.59 -6.45
CA GLU A 257 2.18 17.87 -7.80
C GLU A 257 0.68 18.19 -7.83
N TYR A 258 -0.05 17.84 -6.77
CA TYR A 258 -1.49 18.01 -6.62
C TYR A 258 -1.82 18.92 -5.44
N ASP A 259 -2.95 19.64 -5.55
CA ASP A 259 -3.40 20.59 -4.52
C ASP A 259 -3.57 19.89 -3.16
N VAL A 260 -2.96 20.51 -2.13
CA VAL A 260 -3.02 20.12 -0.72
C VAL A 260 -4.47 20.11 -0.20
N GLY A 261 -5.39 20.88 -0.81
CA GLY A 261 -6.83 20.85 -0.50
C GLY A 261 -7.47 19.47 -0.69
N ASN A 262 -6.88 18.59 -1.51
CA ASN A 262 -7.40 17.26 -1.75
C ASN A 262 -6.97 16.23 -0.71
N ILE A 263 -6.13 16.56 0.29
CA ILE A 263 -5.65 15.58 1.28
C ILE A 263 -6.80 14.98 2.12
N GLY A 264 -7.97 15.63 2.18
CA GLY A 264 -9.17 15.09 2.84
C GLY A 264 -9.30 15.48 4.32
N ILE A 265 -8.36 16.26 4.84
CA ILE A 265 -8.50 16.97 6.13
C ILE A 265 -8.55 18.48 5.91
N LYS A 266 -9.34 19.16 6.73
CA LYS A 266 -9.23 20.62 6.85
C LYS A 266 -7.90 20.93 7.51
N ILE A 267 -6.94 21.42 6.74
CA ILE A 267 -5.67 21.89 7.30
C ILE A 267 -5.98 23.12 8.15
N VAL A 268 -6.01 22.92 9.46
CA VAL A 268 -6.25 24.02 10.40
C VAL A 268 -4.97 24.83 10.49
N LYS A 269 -5.05 26.03 9.91
CA LYS A 269 -4.10 27.13 9.99
C LYS A 269 -3.46 27.19 11.40
N LYS A 270 -2.14 27.08 11.49
CA LYS A 270 -1.44 27.40 12.75
C LYS A 270 -1.59 28.89 12.97
N TRP A 271 -2.43 29.26 13.94
CA TRP A 271 -2.53 30.63 14.42
C TRP A 271 -1.24 30.96 15.16
N THR A 272 -0.48 31.91 14.64
CA THR A 272 0.62 32.51 15.40
C THR A 272 0.09 33.78 16.03
N THR A 273 0.20 33.87 17.36
CA THR A 273 -0.09 35.11 18.07
C THR A 273 1.09 36.07 17.91
N VAL A 274 0.91 37.13 17.14
CA VAL A 274 1.89 38.20 16.99
C VAL A 274 1.54 39.33 17.95
N LYS A 275 2.50 39.79 18.76
CA LYS A 275 2.33 40.97 19.62
C LYS A 275 2.61 42.24 18.83
N VAL A 276 1.59 43.06 18.62
CA VAL A 276 1.72 44.40 18.02
C VAL A 276 1.13 45.42 18.98
N ASP A 277 1.92 46.42 19.38
CA ASP A 277 1.51 47.51 20.27
C ASP A 277 0.76 47.07 21.55
N LYS A 278 1.27 46.01 22.21
CA LYS A 278 0.69 45.40 23.43
C LYS A 278 -0.67 44.71 23.24
N LYS A 279 -1.14 44.53 22.00
CA LYS A 279 -2.27 43.65 21.66
C LYS A 279 -1.76 42.38 21.02
N GLU A 280 -2.31 41.24 21.45
CA GLU A 280 -2.08 39.94 20.84
C GLU A 280 -3.03 39.79 19.66
N ILE A 281 -2.47 39.60 18.46
CA ILE A 281 -3.23 39.39 17.22
C ILE A 281 -2.97 37.96 16.78
N GLU A 282 -4.03 37.16 16.67
CA GLU A 282 -3.96 35.86 16.01
C GLU A 282 -3.81 36.07 14.49
N CYS A 283 -2.65 35.70 13.96
CA CYS A 283 -2.33 35.79 12.54
C CYS A 283 -2.30 34.40 11.92
N CYS A 284 -2.99 34.25 10.78
CA CYS A 284 -2.92 33.08 9.93
C CYS A 284 -1.73 33.22 8.96
N VAL A 285 -0.72 32.36 9.07
CA VAL A 285 0.32 32.21 8.03
C VAL A 285 -0.11 31.07 7.11
N LEU A 286 -0.37 31.38 5.84
CA LEU A 286 -0.87 30.43 4.84
C LEU A 286 0.28 29.63 4.22
N PHE A 287 0.15 28.30 4.21
CA PHE A 287 0.96 27.38 3.41
C PHE A 287 0.11 26.69 2.33
N GLN A 288 -0.55 27.48 1.46
CA GLN A 288 -1.14 26.99 0.20
C GLN A 288 -1.09 28.09 -0.87
N SER A 289 -0.98 27.69 -2.15
CA SER A 289 -1.50 28.49 -3.26
C SER A 289 -3.02 28.43 -3.20
N ILE A 290 -3.68 29.57 -3.06
CA ILE A 290 -5.14 29.61 -2.91
C ILE A 290 -5.74 30.16 -4.19
N LYS A 291 -6.79 29.50 -4.69
CA LYS A 291 -7.82 30.10 -5.55
C LYS A 291 -8.67 31.17 -4.83
N ASN A 292 -8.10 31.89 -3.86
CA ASN A 292 -8.81 32.93 -3.10
C ASN A 292 -8.01 34.21 -3.12
N GLU A 293 -8.75 35.30 -3.29
CA GLU A 293 -8.28 36.67 -3.22
C GLU A 293 -7.41 36.90 -1.96
N PHE A 294 -6.29 37.60 -2.13
CA PHE A 294 -5.46 38.05 -1.03
C PHE A 294 -5.09 39.52 -1.22
N ILE A 295 -4.74 40.16 -0.11
CA ILE A 295 -4.19 41.52 -0.10
C ILE A 295 -2.69 41.40 0.18
N LYS A 296 -1.87 41.99 -0.70
CA LYS A 296 -0.42 42.06 -0.52
C LYS A 296 -0.01 43.46 -0.07
N CYS A 297 0.75 43.56 1.02
CA CYS A 297 1.33 44.83 1.45
C CYS A 297 2.47 45.25 0.51
N SER A 298 2.34 46.41 -0.13
CA SER A 298 3.35 46.94 -1.06
C SER A 298 4.68 47.31 -0.38
N THR A 299 4.68 47.55 0.93
CA THR A 299 5.89 47.96 1.67
C THR A 299 6.71 46.78 2.18
N CYS A 300 6.08 45.71 2.66
CA CYS A 300 6.79 44.56 3.21
C CYS A 300 6.59 43.26 2.42
N ASN A 301 5.85 43.30 1.31
CA ASN A 301 5.55 42.18 0.43
C ASN A 301 4.84 40.97 1.06
N ASN A 302 4.39 41.06 2.31
CA ASN A 302 3.59 40.01 2.95
C ASN A 302 2.17 39.96 2.39
N CYS A 303 1.63 38.74 2.24
CA CYS A 303 0.27 38.46 1.78
C CYS A 303 -0.65 38.12 2.95
N PHE A 304 -1.90 38.57 2.86
CA PHE A 304 -2.93 38.35 3.86
C PHE A 304 -4.22 37.88 3.21
N ASP A 305 -4.93 36.98 3.89
CA ASP A 305 -6.26 36.50 3.51
C ASP A 305 -7.23 37.69 3.35
N ILE A 306 -8.06 37.72 2.29
CA ILE A 306 -9.00 38.82 2.04
C ILE A 306 -9.96 39.09 3.22
N SER A 307 -10.22 38.08 4.06
CA SER A 307 -11.07 38.22 5.25
C SER A 307 -10.57 39.25 6.27
N ILE A 308 -9.29 39.64 6.23
CA ILE A 308 -8.77 40.70 7.12
C ILE A 308 -9.14 42.12 6.64
N LYS A 309 -9.66 42.26 5.41
CA LYS A 309 -9.93 43.56 4.79
C LYS A 309 -10.89 44.39 5.65
N GLU A 310 -12.09 43.86 5.86
CA GLU A 310 -13.17 44.55 6.57
C GLU A 310 -12.86 44.71 8.07
N LYS A 311 -12.16 43.73 8.66
CA LYS A 311 -11.89 43.71 10.11
C LYS A 311 -10.65 44.49 10.53
N TRP A 312 -9.70 44.70 9.62
CA TRP A 312 -8.39 45.26 9.95
C TRP A 312 -7.95 46.35 8.98
N VAL A 313 -7.93 46.05 7.68
CA VAL A 313 -7.41 47.01 6.67
C VAL A 313 -8.28 48.26 6.64
N ASP A 314 -9.60 48.11 6.62
CA ASP A 314 -10.52 49.23 6.51
C ASP A 314 -10.64 50.04 7.83
N ILE A 315 -10.43 49.40 8.98
CA ILE A 315 -10.57 50.03 10.31
C ILE A 315 -9.25 50.65 10.79
N ILE A 316 -8.18 49.85 10.77
CA ILE A 316 -6.88 50.22 11.37
C ILE A 316 -5.98 50.89 10.33
N ASN A 317 -6.19 50.58 9.04
CA ASN A 317 -5.48 51.18 7.91
C ASN A 317 -3.95 51.16 8.04
N LYS A 318 -3.43 50.08 8.64
CA LYS A 318 -1.99 49.78 8.73
C LYS A 318 -1.75 48.30 8.47
N CYS A 319 -0.62 47.98 7.84
CA CYS A 319 -0.18 46.60 7.63
C CYS A 319 0.04 45.92 8.99
N PRO A 320 -0.52 44.72 9.24
CA PRO A 320 -0.30 43.98 10.49
C PRO A 320 1.19 43.67 10.77
N MET A 321 2.01 43.55 9.72
CA MET A 321 3.41 43.14 9.85
C MET A 321 4.37 44.33 9.94
N CYS A 322 4.26 45.32 9.05
CA CYS A 322 5.19 46.44 9.02
C CYS A 322 4.63 47.73 9.61
N THR A 323 3.37 47.76 10.04
CA THR A 323 2.67 48.91 10.65
C THR A 323 2.55 50.17 9.76
N VAL A 324 3.06 50.11 8.54
CA VAL A 324 2.95 51.18 7.53
C VAL A 324 1.51 51.26 7.03
N LYS A 325 1.01 52.48 6.81
CA LYS A 325 -0.33 52.71 6.30
C LYS A 325 -0.51 52.08 4.92
N TRP A 326 -1.68 51.50 4.67
CA TRP A 326 -1.99 50.97 3.35
C TRP A 326 -2.21 52.14 2.38
N THR A 327 -1.35 52.24 1.37
CA THR A 327 -1.43 53.31 0.36
C THR A 327 -2.06 52.82 -0.95
N ASN A 328 -2.28 51.52 -1.11
CA ASN A 328 -2.99 50.91 -2.25
C ASN A 328 -3.53 49.52 -1.89
N ASN A 329 -4.86 49.38 -1.80
CA ASN A 329 -5.53 48.12 -1.48
C ASN A 329 -5.73 47.26 -2.74
N LYS A 330 -4.63 46.91 -3.42
CA LYS A 330 -4.73 46.00 -4.58
C LYS A 330 -5.10 44.61 -4.07
N VAL A 331 -6.31 44.17 -4.42
CA VAL A 331 -6.75 42.78 -4.29
C VAL A 331 -6.17 42.03 -5.47
N TYR A 332 -5.44 40.97 -5.20
CA TYR A 332 -4.85 40.13 -6.22
C TYR A 332 -5.68 38.87 -6.34
N LEU A 333 -6.14 38.59 -7.56
CA LEU A 333 -6.67 37.30 -7.97
C LEU A 333 -5.49 36.50 -8.51
N MET A 334 -5.25 35.31 -7.99
CA MET A 334 -4.44 34.32 -8.70
C MET A 334 -5.36 33.58 -9.67
N GLU A 335 -4.98 33.55 -10.95
CA GLU A 335 -5.51 32.56 -11.91
C GLU A 335 -4.98 31.16 -11.58
#